data_AF-A0A6P1CPU0-F1
#
_entry.id   AF-A0A6P1CPU0-F1
#
_cell.length_a   1.000
_cell.length_b   1.000
_cell.length_c   1.000
_cell.angle_alpha   90.00
_cell.angle_beta   90.00
_cell.angle_gamma   90.00
#
_symmetry.space_group_name_H-M   'P 1'
#
loop_
_entity.id
_entity.type
_entity.pdbx_description
1 polymer ?
#
loop_
_entity_poly.entity_id
_entity_poly.type
_entity_poly.pdbx_seq_one_letter_code
_entity_poly.pdbx_strand_id
1 'polypeptide(L)'
;MRAVDKARYQEKREARIVQMATWRTENREASRAASRRWADANSAKVRENQAAWRDANRDHVARYGRTYYQLNSGKKREYSRQWSAANPERRRASHAAYRATDPASHNRRVRDWKHQNPKAAAAYDRKKKARRRGAPQIRYSYHELQARLSLFGNRCYLCGVDGEAVDHVKPLSAGGWDCLANIRPICTSCNSRKNSTWPFARVSPAFNFIN
;
A
#
# COMPACT_ATOMS: atom_id res chain seq x y z
N MET A 1 -18.66 -28.63 -58.49
CA MET A 1 -18.13 -29.67 -57.56
C MET A 1 -19.24 -30.07 -56.62
N ARG A 2 -19.64 -31.35 -56.64
CA ARG A 2 -20.93 -31.82 -56.08
C ARG A 2 -20.84 -31.89 -54.55
N ALA A 3 -21.91 -31.50 -53.85
CA ALA A 3 -21.99 -31.40 -52.39
C ALA A 3 -21.55 -32.69 -51.64
N VAL A 4 -21.65 -33.85 -52.30
CA VAL A 4 -21.22 -35.16 -51.82
C VAL A 4 -19.71 -35.24 -51.54
N ASP A 5 -18.87 -34.56 -52.33
CA ASP A 5 -17.41 -34.54 -52.12
C ASP A 5 -17.01 -33.72 -50.90
N LYS A 6 -17.78 -32.65 -50.61
CA LYS A 6 -17.57 -31.80 -49.44
C LYS A 6 -17.98 -32.52 -48.15
N ALA A 7 -19.11 -33.24 -48.16
CA ALA A 7 -19.57 -34.03 -47.02
C ALA A 7 -18.57 -35.15 -46.66
N ARG A 8 -18.10 -35.91 -47.67
CA ARG A 8 -17.09 -36.96 -47.50
C ARG A 8 -15.75 -36.42 -46.97
N TYR A 9 -15.35 -35.21 -47.37
CA TYR A 9 -14.16 -34.55 -46.84
C TYR A 9 -14.32 -34.16 -45.36
N GLN A 10 -15.49 -33.63 -44.97
CA GLN A 10 -15.75 -33.27 -43.58
C GLN A 10 -15.76 -34.49 -42.66
N GLU A 11 -16.42 -35.57 -43.07
CA GLU A 11 -16.46 -36.82 -42.31
C GLU A 11 -15.05 -37.39 -42.07
N LYS A 12 -14.21 -37.44 -43.11
CA LYS A 12 -12.80 -37.87 -42.97
C LYS A 12 -11.99 -36.96 -42.05
N ARG A 13 -12.26 -35.65 -42.08
CA ARG A 13 -11.59 -34.68 -41.21
C ARG A 13 -12.02 -34.87 -39.75
N GLU A 14 -13.31 -35.08 -39.50
CA GLU A 14 -13.86 -35.34 -38.17
C GLU A 14 -13.33 -36.66 -37.60
N ALA A 15 -13.31 -37.72 -38.40
CA ALA A 15 -12.71 -39.00 -38.01
C ALA A 15 -11.23 -38.85 -37.63
N ARG A 16 -10.45 -38.07 -38.38
CA ARG A 16 -9.04 -37.78 -38.06
C ARG A 16 -8.87 -36.97 -36.78
N ILE A 17 -9.77 -36.03 -36.49
CA ILE A 17 -9.75 -35.24 -35.26
C ILE A 17 -10.02 -36.15 -34.05
N VAL A 18 -11.03 -37.01 -34.14
CA VAL A 18 -11.37 -37.97 -33.08
C VAL A 18 -10.22 -38.94 -32.87
N GLN A 19 -9.67 -39.52 -33.94
CA GLN A 19 -8.51 -40.41 -33.87
C GLN A 19 -7.27 -39.73 -33.23
N MET A 20 -7.01 -38.47 -33.56
CA MET A 20 -5.92 -37.71 -32.94
C MET A 20 -6.19 -37.42 -31.46
N ALA A 21 -7.44 -37.16 -31.08
CA ALA A 21 -7.84 -36.91 -29.70
C ALA A 21 -7.76 -38.18 -28.84
N THR A 22 -8.19 -39.34 -29.36
CA THR A 22 -8.05 -40.62 -28.67
C THR A 22 -6.58 -40.98 -28.50
N TRP A 23 -5.77 -40.87 -29.57
CA TRP A 23 -4.34 -41.13 -29.49
C TRP A 23 -3.63 -40.24 -28.45
N ARG A 24 -3.95 -38.94 -28.40
CA ARG A 24 -3.39 -38.01 -27.39
C ARG A 24 -3.78 -38.36 -25.96
N THR A 25 -4.98 -38.92 -25.77
CA THR A 25 -5.48 -39.32 -24.45
C THR A 25 -4.80 -40.59 -23.99
N GLU A 26 -4.76 -41.60 -24.86
CA GLU A 26 -4.11 -42.90 -24.61
C GLU A 26 -2.60 -42.76 -24.41
N ASN A 27 -1.95 -41.86 -25.15
CA ASN A 27 -0.50 -41.64 -25.10
C ASN A 27 -0.10 -40.46 -24.20
N ARG A 28 -1.02 -39.93 -23.38
CA ARG A 28 -0.79 -38.74 -22.56
C ARG A 28 0.39 -38.90 -21.61
N GLU A 29 0.49 -40.05 -20.97
CA GLU A 29 1.56 -40.31 -19.99
C GLU A 29 2.91 -40.53 -20.66
N ALA A 30 2.93 -41.31 -21.75
CA ALA A 30 4.13 -41.52 -22.56
C ALA A 30 4.66 -40.18 -23.12
N SER A 31 3.77 -39.32 -23.63
CA SER A 31 4.12 -37.99 -24.12
C SER A 31 4.63 -37.05 -23.01
N ARG A 32 4.01 -37.09 -21.81
CA ARG A 32 4.50 -36.34 -20.64
C ARG A 32 5.86 -36.86 -20.17
N ALA A 33 6.07 -38.17 -20.17
CA ALA A 33 7.35 -38.77 -19.80
C ALA A 33 8.45 -38.40 -20.80
N ALA A 34 8.16 -38.44 -22.10
CA ALA A 34 9.08 -37.97 -23.14
C ALA A 34 9.39 -36.47 -22.98
N SER A 35 8.36 -35.65 -22.74
CA SER A 35 8.52 -34.20 -22.48
C SER A 35 9.39 -33.92 -21.26
N ARG A 36 9.22 -34.69 -20.17
CA ARG A 36 10.06 -34.57 -18.96
C ARG A 36 11.50 -34.96 -19.25
N ARG A 37 11.74 -36.10 -19.89
CA ARG A 37 13.10 -36.53 -20.28
C ARG A 37 13.80 -35.48 -21.15
N TRP A 38 13.08 -34.92 -22.11
CA TRP A 38 13.60 -33.84 -22.93
C TRP A 38 13.89 -32.59 -22.09
N ALA A 39 12.98 -32.19 -21.22
CA ALA A 39 13.17 -31.03 -20.34
C ALA A 39 14.37 -31.22 -19.41
N ASP A 40 14.55 -32.40 -18.80
CA ASP A 40 15.67 -32.68 -17.90
C ASP A 40 17.00 -32.61 -18.66
N ALA A 41 17.09 -33.30 -19.80
CA ALA A 41 18.29 -33.33 -20.64
C ALA A 41 18.63 -31.96 -21.28
N ASN A 42 17.62 -31.10 -21.52
CA ASN A 42 17.81 -29.84 -22.23
C ASN A 42 17.60 -28.60 -21.35
N SER A 43 17.27 -28.74 -20.06
CA SER A 43 16.92 -27.60 -19.19
C SER A 43 18.07 -26.60 -19.07
N ALA A 44 19.31 -27.08 -18.97
CA ALA A 44 20.50 -26.23 -18.94
C ALA A 44 20.64 -25.44 -20.25
N LYS A 45 20.52 -26.12 -21.40
CA LYS A 45 20.63 -25.48 -22.72
C LYS A 45 19.52 -24.47 -22.97
N VAL A 46 18.29 -24.78 -22.55
CA VAL A 46 17.15 -23.87 -22.64
C VAL A 46 17.38 -22.63 -21.76
N ARG A 47 17.87 -22.80 -20.52
CA ARG A 47 18.20 -21.67 -19.64
C ARG A 47 19.31 -20.80 -20.22
N GLU A 48 20.35 -21.41 -20.76
CA GLU A 48 21.45 -20.71 -21.44
C GLU A 48 20.93 -19.90 -22.62
N ASN A 49 20.17 -20.51 -23.53
CA ASN A 49 19.58 -19.83 -24.68
C ASN A 49 18.63 -18.70 -24.27
N GLN A 50 17.82 -18.92 -23.23
CA GLN A 50 16.93 -17.88 -22.67
C GLN A 50 17.72 -16.73 -22.05
N ALA A 51 18.83 -17.01 -21.35
CA ALA A 51 19.69 -15.99 -20.78
C ALA A 51 20.37 -15.17 -21.87
N ALA A 52 20.96 -15.83 -22.88
CA ALA A 52 21.57 -15.18 -24.03
C ALA A 52 20.56 -14.31 -24.80
N TRP A 53 19.34 -14.82 -25.01
CA TRP A 53 18.27 -14.03 -25.64
C TRP A 53 17.88 -12.83 -24.78
N ARG A 54 17.69 -13.00 -23.46
CA ARG A 54 17.33 -11.88 -22.56
C ARG A 54 18.43 -10.82 -22.51
N ASP A 55 19.69 -11.23 -22.57
CA ASP A 55 20.83 -10.32 -22.57
C ASP A 55 20.91 -9.52 -23.88
N ALA A 56 20.88 -10.22 -25.02
CA ALA A 56 20.84 -9.60 -26.34
C ALA A 56 19.59 -8.73 -26.58
N ASN A 57 18.49 -8.99 -25.87
CA ASN A 57 17.22 -8.26 -25.98
C ASN A 57 16.89 -7.45 -24.72
N ARG A 58 17.89 -7.11 -23.89
CA ARG A 58 17.69 -6.45 -22.60
C ARG A 58 16.84 -5.18 -22.70
N ASP A 59 17.13 -4.32 -23.67
CA ASP A 59 16.41 -3.06 -23.86
C ASP A 59 14.99 -3.27 -24.37
N HIS A 60 14.80 -4.25 -25.27
CA HIS A 60 13.47 -4.64 -25.73
C HIS A 60 12.62 -5.16 -24.57
N VAL A 61 13.15 -6.05 -23.74
CA VAL A 61 12.46 -6.59 -22.55
C VAL A 61 12.15 -5.49 -21.55
N ALA A 62 13.10 -4.59 -21.28
CA ALA A 62 12.89 -3.48 -20.35
C ALA A 62 11.81 -2.52 -20.85
N ARG A 63 11.85 -2.15 -22.14
CA ARG A 63 10.84 -1.28 -22.77
C ARG A 63 9.46 -1.93 -22.76
N TYR A 64 9.36 -3.18 -23.21
CA TYR A 64 8.12 -3.94 -23.20
C TYR A 64 7.55 -4.06 -21.77
N GLY A 65 8.41 -4.37 -20.80
CA GLY A 65 8.03 -4.45 -19.39
C GLY A 65 7.49 -3.14 -18.84
N ARG A 66 8.12 -2.01 -19.19
CA ARG A 66 7.62 -0.66 -18.82
C ARG A 66 6.25 -0.38 -19.42
N THR A 67 6.08 -0.58 -20.72
CA THR A 67 4.80 -0.35 -21.41
C THR A 67 3.71 -1.26 -20.86
N TYR A 68 4.01 -2.55 -20.67
CA TYR A 68 3.09 -3.49 -20.08
C TYR A 68 2.67 -3.07 -18.67
N TYR A 69 3.61 -2.65 -17.82
CA TYR A 69 3.32 -2.17 -16.48
C TYR A 69 2.45 -0.91 -16.51
N GLN A 70 2.79 0.08 -17.33
CA GLN A 70 2.00 1.33 -17.44
C GLN A 70 0.55 1.04 -17.81
N LEU A 71 0.33 0.25 -18.87
CA LEU A 71 -1.00 -0.09 -19.37
C LEU A 71 -1.80 -1.00 -18.42
N ASN A 72 -1.14 -1.85 -17.64
CA ASN A 72 -1.81 -2.83 -16.78
C ASN A 72 -1.74 -2.53 -15.28
N SER A 73 -1.04 -1.47 -14.86
CA SER A 73 -0.88 -1.08 -13.45
C SER A 73 -2.23 -0.83 -12.77
N GLY A 74 -3.19 -0.23 -13.49
CA GLY A 74 -4.57 -0.06 -13.02
C GLY A 74 -5.25 -1.40 -12.77
N LYS A 75 -5.24 -2.30 -13.76
CA LYS A 75 -5.83 -3.64 -13.66
C LYS A 75 -5.21 -4.46 -12.53
N LYS A 76 -3.88 -4.42 -12.37
CA LYS A 76 -3.17 -5.14 -11.31
C LYS A 76 -3.53 -4.60 -9.91
N ARG A 77 -3.63 -3.28 -9.76
CA ARG A 77 -4.08 -2.65 -8.51
C ARG A 77 -5.52 -3.02 -8.19
N GLU A 78 -6.39 -3.00 -9.18
CA GLU A 78 -7.80 -3.34 -9.02
C GLU A 78 -7.98 -4.82 -8.64
N TYR A 79 -7.30 -5.73 -9.35
CA TYR A 79 -7.29 -7.14 -8.99
C TYR A 79 -6.78 -7.37 -7.56
N SER A 80 -5.67 -6.73 -7.18
CA SER A 80 -5.14 -6.84 -5.82
C SER A 80 -6.10 -6.30 -4.76
N ARG A 81 -6.82 -5.21 -5.07
CA ARG A 81 -7.88 -4.64 -4.22
C ARG A 81 -9.04 -5.62 -4.04
N GLN A 82 -9.56 -6.17 -5.14
CA GLN A 82 -10.65 -7.16 -5.13
C GLN A 82 -10.24 -8.42 -4.37
N TRP A 83 -9.06 -8.98 -4.67
CA TRP A 83 -8.54 -10.16 -3.98
C TRP A 83 -8.40 -9.91 -2.48
N SER A 84 -7.86 -8.75 -2.09
CA SER A 84 -7.70 -8.39 -0.67
C SER A 84 -9.01 -8.21 0.06
N ALA A 85 -10.05 -7.70 -0.62
CA ALA A 85 -11.38 -7.54 -0.07
C ALA A 85 -12.10 -8.88 0.08
N ALA A 86 -11.94 -9.79 -0.88
CA ALA A 86 -12.50 -11.14 -0.84
C ALA A 86 -11.75 -12.09 0.10
N ASN A 87 -10.47 -11.83 0.38
CA ASN A 87 -9.59 -12.71 1.18
C ASN A 87 -8.95 -11.99 2.38
N PRO A 88 -9.73 -11.34 3.27
CA PRO A 88 -9.18 -10.56 4.37
C PRO A 88 -8.42 -11.41 5.39
N GLU A 89 -8.82 -12.67 5.59
CA GLU A 89 -8.15 -13.60 6.49
C GLU A 89 -6.82 -14.09 5.94
N ARG A 90 -6.77 -14.52 4.67
CA ARG A 90 -5.51 -14.92 4.03
C ARG A 90 -4.50 -13.78 4.02
N ARG A 91 -4.95 -12.56 3.78
CA ARG A 91 -4.10 -11.37 3.86
C ARG A 91 -3.57 -11.14 5.29
N ARG A 92 -4.43 -11.23 6.30
CA ARG A 92 -4.02 -11.11 7.71
C ARG A 92 -3.03 -12.20 8.12
N ALA A 93 -3.29 -13.45 7.75
CA ALA A 93 -2.42 -14.59 8.04
C ALA A 93 -1.05 -14.43 7.36
N SER A 94 -1.02 -14.05 6.08
CA SER A 94 0.23 -13.79 5.35
C SER A 94 1.05 -12.65 5.99
N HIS A 95 0.40 -11.54 6.36
CA HIS A 95 1.07 -10.44 7.06
C HIS A 95 1.58 -10.86 8.45
N ALA A 96 0.84 -11.70 9.17
CA ALA A 96 1.26 -12.23 10.47
C ALA A 96 2.47 -13.14 10.32
N ALA A 97 2.43 -14.08 9.36
CA ALA A 97 3.55 -14.97 9.05
C ALA A 97 4.81 -14.17 8.67
N TYR A 98 4.69 -13.17 7.80
CA TYR A 98 5.83 -12.30 7.43
C TYR A 98 6.41 -11.53 8.62
N ARG A 99 5.59 -11.11 9.59
CA ARG A 99 6.10 -10.46 10.81
C ARG A 99 6.76 -11.47 11.75
N ALA A 100 6.27 -12.70 11.76
CA ALA A 100 6.80 -13.77 12.60
C ALA A 100 8.13 -14.35 12.08
N THR A 101 8.41 -14.28 10.77
CA THR A 101 9.67 -14.80 10.20
C THR A 101 10.90 -14.05 10.69
N ASP A 102 10.81 -12.73 10.90
CA ASP A 102 11.90 -11.93 11.46
C ASP A 102 11.37 -10.68 12.20
N PRO A 103 10.88 -10.86 13.44
CA PRO A 103 10.35 -9.76 14.24
C PRO A 103 11.42 -8.70 14.56
N ALA A 104 12.68 -9.13 14.71
CA ALA A 104 13.79 -8.25 15.07
C ALA A 104 14.07 -7.24 13.95
N SER A 105 14.13 -7.70 12.69
CA SER A 105 14.34 -6.82 11.54
C SER A 105 13.16 -5.89 11.28
N HIS A 106 11.93 -6.37 11.47
CA HIS A 106 10.76 -5.51 11.41
C HIS A 106 10.83 -4.38 12.46
N ASN A 107 11.13 -4.72 13.71
CA ASN A 107 11.20 -3.75 14.81
C ASN A 107 12.35 -2.76 14.62
N ARG A 108 13.51 -3.22 14.15
CA ARG A 108 14.64 -2.37 13.76
C ARG A 108 14.23 -1.36 12.68
N ARG A 109 13.62 -1.82 11.58
CA ARG A 109 13.17 -0.93 10.49
C ARG A 109 12.16 0.12 10.97
N VAL A 110 11.24 -0.25 11.86
CA VAL A 110 10.28 0.71 12.45
C VAL A 110 11.00 1.73 13.34
N ARG A 111 11.99 1.31 14.13
CA ARG A 111 12.80 2.19 14.97
C ARG A 111 13.60 3.18 14.10
N ASP A 112 14.30 2.67 13.10
CA ASP A 112 15.12 3.48 12.19
C ASP A 112 14.27 4.50 11.45
N TRP A 113 13.09 4.09 10.95
CA TRP A 113 12.15 5.01 10.32
C TRP A 113 11.70 6.13 11.27
N LYS A 114 11.36 5.81 12.52
CA LYS A 114 10.95 6.83 13.51
C LYS A 114 12.09 7.80 13.83
N HIS A 115 13.31 7.29 13.96
CA HIS A 115 14.51 8.10 14.21
C HIS A 115 14.80 9.04 13.04
N GLN A 116 14.71 8.54 11.81
CA GLN A 116 14.92 9.32 10.59
C GLN A 116 13.77 10.30 10.27
N ASN A 117 12.56 10.06 10.80
CA ASN A 117 11.35 10.81 10.45
C ASN A 117 10.55 11.27 11.69
N PRO A 118 11.13 12.06 12.61
CA PRO A 118 10.51 12.39 13.90
C PRO A 118 9.17 13.14 13.75
N LYS A 119 9.08 14.10 12.83
CA LYS A 119 7.85 14.87 12.55
C LYS A 119 6.72 13.97 12.02
N ALA A 120 7.04 13.06 11.10
CA ALA A 120 6.07 12.12 10.54
C ALA A 120 5.61 11.08 11.56
N ALA A 121 6.53 10.59 12.40
CA ALA A 121 6.22 9.69 13.51
C ALA A 121 5.26 10.33 14.51
N ALA A 122 5.51 11.59 14.91
CA ALA A 122 4.62 12.34 15.79
C ALA A 122 3.20 12.51 15.20
N ALA A 123 3.11 12.81 13.90
CA ALA A 123 1.82 12.90 13.20
C ALA A 123 1.09 11.55 13.13
N TYR A 124 1.81 10.45 12.89
CA TYR A 124 1.25 9.10 12.90
C TYR A 124 0.71 8.72 14.29
N ASP A 125 1.48 8.96 15.34
CA ASP A 125 1.10 8.64 16.71
C ASP A 125 -0.11 9.47 17.19
N ARG A 126 -0.23 10.74 16.74
CA ARG A 126 -1.43 11.57 16.99
C ARG A 126 -2.69 10.97 16.37
N LYS A 127 -2.65 10.62 15.08
CA LYS A 127 -3.78 9.97 14.38
C LYS A 127 -4.16 8.65 15.02
N LYS A 128 -3.16 7.86 15.44
CA LYS A 128 -3.36 6.59 16.14
C LYS A 128 -4.05 6.79 17.49
N LYS A 129 -3.63 7.78 18.29
CA LYS A 129 -4.30 8.13 19.56
C LYS A 129 -5.74 8.57 19.33
N ALA A 130 -5.99 9.40 18.31
CA ALA A 130 -7.35 9.84 17.97
C ALA A 130 -8.28 8.67 17.62
N ARG A 131 -7.80 7.72 16.78
CA ARG A 131 -8.57 6.50 16.45
C ARG A 131 -8.84 5.63 17.67
N ARG A 132 -7.83 5.40 18.51
CA ARG A 132 -7.96 4.56 19.73
C ARG A 132 -8.99 5.12 20.71
N ARG A 133 -9.17 6.44 20.74
CA ARG A 133 -10.13 7.12 21.62
C ARG A 133 -11.53 7.25 21.00
N GLY A 134 -11.74 6.71 19.78
CA GLY A 134 -13.02 6.89 19.06
C GLY A 134 -13.35 8.34 18.76
N ALA A 135 -12.36 9.24 18.77
CA ALA A 135 -12.61 10.66 18.58
C ALA A 135 -13.08 10.89 17.14
N PRO A 136 -14.21 11.61 16.93
CA PRO A 136 -14.67 11.97 15.60
C PRO A 136 -13.61 12.81 14.88
N GLN A 137 -13.43 12.54 13.58
CA GLN A 137 -12.34 13.12 12.79
C GLN A 137 -12.88 13.75 11.51
N ILE A 138 -12.39 14.95 11.21
CA ILE A 138 -12.50 15.52 9.86
C ILE A 138 -11.10 15.45 9.27
N ARG A 139 -10.95 14.81 8.10
CA ARG A 139 -9.65 14.66 7.47
C ARG A 139 -9.17 16.02 6.98
N TYR A 140 -7.90 16.33 7.25
CA TYR A 140 -7.20 17.47 6.71
C TYR A 140 -5.79 17.05 6.26
N SER A 141 -5.31 17.73 5.22
CA SER A 141 -3.98 17.64 4.67
C SER A 141 -2.95 18.34 5.55
N TYR A 142 -1.68 18.08 5.28
CA TYR A 142 -0.58 18.78 5.95
C TYR A 142 -0.62 20.28 5.67
N HIS A 143 -0.92 20.68 4.42
CA HIS A 143 -0.97 22.08 4.02
C HIS A 143 -2.08 22.84 4.75
N GLU A 144 -3.28 22.25 4.88
CA GLU A 144 -4.38 22.85 5.64
C GLU A 144 -4.06 22.98 7.13
N LEU A 145 -3.36 22.00 7.71
CA LEU A 145 -2.85 22.11 9.08
C LEU A 145 -1.87 23.27 9.22
N GLN A 146 -0.90 23.40 8.31
CA GLN A 146 0.06 24.52 8.35
C GLN A 146 -0.65 25.86 8.20
N ALA A 147 -1.57 26.01 7.24
CA ALA A 147 -2.38 27.22 7.10
C ALA A 147 -3.15 27.55 8.39
N ARG A 148 -3.74 26.52 9.03
CA ARG A 148 -4.44 26.68 10.31
C ARG A 148 -3.56 27.21 11.43
N LEU A 149 -2.32 26.73 11.53
CA LEU A 149 -1.34 27.17 12.53
C LEU A 149 -0.80 28.58 12.21
N SER A 150 -0.59 28.89 10.93
CA SER A 150 -0.17 30.22 10.47
C SER A 150 -1.19 31.32 10.76
N LEU A 151 -2.49 30.99 10.82
CA LEU A 151 -3.53 31.94 11.30
C LEU A 151 -3.30 32.42 12.74
N PHE A 152 -2.50 31.72 13.53
CA PHE A 152 -2.07 32.14 14.87
C PHE A 152 -0.63 32.67 14.89
N GLY A 153 -0.05 32.96 13.72
CA GLY A 153 1.37 33.31 13.60
C GLY A 153 2.32 32.19 14.03
N ASN A 154 1.85 30.94 14.10
CA ASN A 154 2.56 29.82 14.74
C ASN A 154 2.95 30.10 16.21
N ARG A 155 2.24 31.00 16.88
CA ARG A 155 2.46 31.34 18.30
C ARG A 155 1.49 30.57 19.19
N CYS A 156 1.96 30.13 20.35
CA CYS A 156 1.18 29.47 21.39
C CYS A 156 -0.12 30.23 21.68
N TYR A 157 -1.26 29.58 21.50
CA TYR A 157 -2.56 30.24 21.70
C TYR A 157 -2.86 30.58 23.17
N LEU A 158 -2.07 30.08 24.12
CA LEU A 158 -2.23 30.36 25.54
C LEU A 158 -1.35 31.53 25.99
N CYS A 159 -0.04 31.48 25.75
CA CYS A 159 0.91 32.49 26.25
C CYS A 159 1.54 33.37 25.17
N GLY A 160 1.32 33.08 23.88
CA GLY A 160 1.81 33.92 22.79
C GLY A 160 3.31 33.79 22.44
N VAL A 161 4.07 32.89 23.07
CA VAL A 161 5.44 32.52 22.62
C VAL A 161 5.39 31.60 21.40
N ASP A 162 6.52 31.12 20.88
CA ASP A 162 6.50 30.19 19.74
C ASP A 162 5.77 28.88 20.05
N GLY A 163 4.96 28.41 19.11
CA GLY A 163 4.23 27.16 19.22
C GLY A 163 5.03 26.01 18.65
N GLU A 164 5.60 25.16 19.51
CA GLU A 164 6.37 24.00 19.03
C GLU A 164 5.49 22.76 18.78
N ALA A 165 4.25 22.77 19.26
CA ALA A 165 3.34 21.64 19.19
C ALA A 165 1.93 22.04 18.72
N VAL A 166 1.15 21.02 18.39
CA VAL A 166 -0.24 21.12 17.96
C VAL A 166 -1.13 20.56 19.06
N ASP A 167 -2.00 21.39 19.61
CA ASP A 167 -2.93 21.04 20.69
C ASP A 167 -4.37 20.93 20.18
N HIS A 168 -5.12 20.03 20.82
CA HIS A 168 -6.57 19.97 20.71
C HIS A 168 -7.19 20.80 21.85
N VAL A 169 -7.82 21.94 21.53
CA VAL A 169 -8.40 22.88 22.51
C VAL A 169 -9.31 22.14 23.49
N LYS A 170 -10.27 21.38 22.94
CA LYS A 170 -10.98 20.31 23.64
C LYS A 170 -10.19 19.02 23.46
N PRO A 171 -9.58 18.45 24.50
CA PRO A 171 -8.83 17.21 24.41
C PRO A 171 -9.68 16.06 23.89
N LEU A 172 -9.07 15.13 23.15
CA LEU A 172 -9.77 13.96 22.61
C LEU A 172 -10.36 13.07 23.72
N SER A 173 -9.76 13.04 24.93
CA SER A 173 -10.34 12.32 26.09
C SER A 173 -11.63 12.93 26.61
N ALA A 174 -11.85 14.22 26.38
CA ALA A 174 -13.05 14.92 26.81
C ALA A 174 -14.12 14.95 25.69
N GLY A 175 -13.98 14.11 24.65
CA GLY A 175 -14.85 14.10 23.47
C GLY A 175 -14.53 15.18 22.44
N GLY A 176 -13.30 15.66 22.40
CA GLY A 176 -12.81 16.58 21.38
C GLY A 176 -12.72 15.96 19.99
N TRP A 177 -13.01 16.74 18.97
CA TRP A 177 -12.88 16.33 17.57
C TRP A 177 -11.43 16.50 17.09
N ASP A 178 -10.92 15.57 16.29
CA ASP A 178 -9.68 15.79 15.55
C ASP A 178 -10.00 16.51 14.24
N CYS A 179 -10.08 17.84 14.30
CA CYS A 179 -10.38 18.71 13.17
C CYS A 179 -9.63 20.04 13.29
N LEU A 180 -9.44 20.75 12.18
CA LEU A 180 -8.74 22.05 12.15
C LEU A 180 -9.37 23.10 13.07
N ALA A 181 -10.70 23.05 13.27
CA ALA A 181 -11.40 23.94 14.17
C ALA A 181 -10.98 23.77 15.65
N ASN A 182 -10.67 22.53 16.06
CA ASN A 182 -10.23 22.19 17.42
C ASN A 182 -8.71 22.26 17.61
N ILE A 183 -7.93 22.61 16.57
CA ILE A 183 -6.47 22.56 16.58
C ILE A 183 -5.84 23.94 16.74
N ARG A 184 -4.85 24.07 17.63
CA ARG A 184 -4.08 25.31 17.86
C ARG A 184 -2.58 25.04 18.01
N PRO A 185 -1.70 25.98 17.64
CA PRO A 185 -0.29 25.93 18.05
C PRO A 185 -0.17 26.19 19.55
N ILE A 186 0.66 25.41 20.23
CA ILE A 186 0.92 25.53 21.67
C ILE A 186 2.43 25.35 21.91
N CYS A 187 2.98 26.04 22.92
CA CYS A 187 4.34 25.76 23.37
C CYS A 187 4.36 24.56 24.32
N THR A 188 5.54 23.98 24.52
CA THR A 188 5.76 22.75 25.30
C THR A 188 5.34 22.93 26.76
N SER A 189 5.63 24.09 27.37
CA SER A 189 5.28 24.40 28.76
C SER A 189 3.78 24.51 28.96
N CYS A 190 3.08 25.28 28.11
CA CYS A 190 1.63 25.39 28.15
C CYS A 190 0.93 24.06 27.85
N ASN A 191 1.47 23.27 26.90
CA ASN A 191 0.90 21.97 26.54
C ASN A 191 0.97 20.98 27.70
N SER A 192 2.11 20.89 28.39
CA SER A 192 2.24 20.06 29.59
C SER A 192 1.32 20.52 30.72
N ARG A 193 1.17 21.84 30.93
CA ARG A 193 0.29 22.40 31.97
C ARG A 193 -1.19 22.17 31.68
N LYS A 194 -1.61 22.30 30.41
CA LYS A 194 -2.99 22.05 29.98
C LYS A 194 -3.32 20.56 30.01
N ASN A 195 -2.43 19.71 29.49
CA ASN A 195 -2.64 18.28 29.38
C ASN A 195 -4.06 17.95 28.82
N SER A 196 -4.86 17.19 29.58
CA SER A 196 -6.24 16.83 29.22
C SER A 196 -7.30 17.70 29.91
N THR A 197 -6.91 18.80 30.55
CA THR A 197 -7.82 19.70 31.26
C THR A 197 -8.62 20.55 30.26
N TRP A 198 -9.94 20.55 30.42
CA TRP A 198 -10.86 21.36 29.63
C TRP A 198 -12.17 21.60 30.40
N PRO A 199 -12.67 22.86 30.52
CA PRO A 199 -12.08 24.10 30.01
C PRO A 199 -10.73 24.44 30.66
N PHE A 200 -9.77 24.94 29.87
CA PHE A 200 -8.50 25.46 30.40
C PHE A 200 -8.56 26.97 30.33
N ALA A 201 -8.59 27.63 31.48
CA ALA A 201 -8.61 29.09 31.56
C ALA A 201 -7.32 29.64 30.94
N ARG A 202 -7.46 30.61 30.02
CA ARG A 202 -6.31 31.34 29.49
C ARG A 202 -5.65 32.10 30.64
N VAL A 203 -4.35 31.94 30.80
CA VAL A 203 -3.55 32.89 31.56
C VAL A 203 -3.40 34.10 30.64
N SER A 204 -4.05 35.22 30.95
CA SER A 204 -3.99 36.42 30.09
C SER A 204 -2.55 36.79 29.79
N PRO A 205 -2.12 36.87 28.52
CA PRO A 205 -0.91 37.63 28.20
C PRO A 205 -1.25 39.09 28.48
N ALA A 206 -0.43 39.79 29.25
CA ALA A 206 -0.48 41.24 29.32
C ALA A 206 -0.17 41.77 27.92
N PHE A 207 -1.20 41.94 27.08
CA PHE A 207 -1.09 42.68 25.84
C PHE A 207 -1.04 44.16 26.22
N ASN A 208 0.17 44.69 26.43
CA ASN A 208 0.41 46.11 26.29
C ASN A 208 0.21 46.44 24.81
N PHE A 209 -0.99 46.90 24.46
CA PHE A 209 -1.19 47.70 23.27
C PHE A 209 -0.41 48.99 23.48
N ILE A 210 0.77 49.08 22.86
CA ILE A 210 1.44 50.36 22.67
C ILE A 210 0.73 51.03 21.50
N ASN A 211 0.19 52.23 21.76
CA ASN A 211 -0.44 53.13 20.78
C ASN A 211 0.47 53.41 19.59
#